data_AF-A0A519W397-F1
#
_entry.id   AF-A0A519W397-F1
#
_cell.length_a   1.000
_cell.length_b   1.000
_cell.length_c   1.000
_cell.angle_alpha   90.00
_cell.angle_beta   90.00
_cell.angle_gamma   90.00
#
_symmetry.space_group_name_H-M   'P 1'
#
loop_
_entity.id
_entity.type
_entity.pdbx_description
1 polymer ?
#
loop_
_entity_poly.entity_id
_entity_poly.type
_entity_poly.pdbx_seq_one_letter_code
_entity_poly.pdbx_strand_id
1 'polypeptide(L)' 'HIACATASRSEIVLPFYNGGEIIGVLDVDSEHLAYFDEVDARYLEQVLELLNG' A
#
# COMPACT_ATOMS: atom_id res chain seq x y z
N HIS A 1 0.73 8.62 9.03
CA HIS A 1 -0.73 8.63 8.94
C HIS A 1 -1.23 9.98 8.48
N ILE A 2 -1.58 10.06 7.20
CA ILE A 2 -2.41 11.13 6.66
C ILE A 2 -3.85 10.62 6.83
N ALA A 3 -4.60 11.20 7.76
CA ALA A 3 -5.99 10.93 8.14
C ALA A 3 -6.64 9.62 7.60
N CYS A 4 -6.64 8.57 8.43
CA CYS A 4 -7.38 7.32 8.18
C CYS A 4 -8.90 7.58 8.20
N ALA A 5 -9.65 6.95 7.28
CA ALA A 5 -11.11 7.01 7.29
C ALA A 5 -11.63 6.38 8.59
N THR A 6 -12.58 7.02 9.27
CA THR A 6 -13.13 6.51 10.55
C THR A 6 -13.78 5.13 10.42
N ALA A 7 -14.11 4.72 9.19
CA ALA A 7 -14.68 3.41 8.85
C ALA A 7 -13.63 2.35 8.48
N SER A 8 -12.33 2.68 8.43
CA SER A 8 -11.28 1.72 8.07
C SER A 8 -11.21 0.57 9.08
N ARG A 9 -11.15 -0.65 8.57
CA ARG A 9 -11.14 -1.92 9.31
C ARG A 9 -10.02 -2.85 8.86
N SER A 10 -9.34 -2.54 7.76
CA SER A 10 -8.06 -3.12 7.38
C SER A 10 -7.28 -2.13 6.51
N GLU A 11 -5.95 -2.24 6.56
CA GLU A 11 -5.00 -1.32 5.91
C GLU A 11 -3.85 -2.16 5.33
N ILE A 12 -3.38 -1.83 4.13
CA ILE A 12 -2.12 -2.33 3.58
C ILE A 12 -1.20 -1.15 3.28
N VAL A 13 0.02 -1.23 3.82
CA VAL A 13 1.05 -0.19 3.66
C VAL A 13 2.29 -0.80 3.02
N LEU A 14 2.66 -0.30 1.84
CA LEU A 14 3.81 -0.80 1.08
C LEU A 14 4.83 0.33 0.85
N PRO A 15 6.13 0.10 1.05
CA PRO A 15 7.15 1.10 0.78
C PRO A 15 7.28 1.36 -0.73
N PHE A 16 7.42 2.64 -1.10
CA PHE A 16 7.72 3.05 -2.46
C PHE A 16 9.20 3.44 -2.56
N TYR A 17 9.99 2.62 -3.28
CA TYR A 17 11.42 2.82 -3.46
C TYR A 17 11.71 3.61 -4.72
N ASN A 18 12.75 4.44 -4.75
CA ASN A 18 13.37 4.99 -5.96
C ASN A 18 14.89 4.99 -5.77
N GLY A 19 15.64 4.38 -6.68
CA GLY A 19 17.10 4.29 -6.57
C GLY A 19 17.60 3.54 -5.33
N GLY A 20 16.79 2.65 -4.75
CA GLY A 20 17.10 1.94 -3.50
C GLY A 20 16.76 2.72 -2.23
N GLU A 21 16.29 3.96 -2.34
CA GLU A 21 15.82 4.77 -1.22
C GLU A 21 14.29 4.75 -1.12
N ILE A 22 13.74 4.76 0.10
CA ILE A 22 12.29 4.87 0.29
C ILE A 22 11.90 6.34 0.12
N ILE A 23 11.11 6.64 -0.91
CA ILE A 23 10.62 8.00 -1.20
C ILE A 23 9.18 8.23 -0.74
N GLY A 24 8.49 7.17 -0.32
CA GLY A 24 7.13 7.25 0.17
C GLY A 24 6.57 5.89 0.56
N VAL A 25 5.26 5.87 0.80
CA VAL A 25 4.49 4.65 1.05
C VAL A 25 3.20 4.70 0.23
N LEU A 26 2.77 3.55 -0.27
CA LEU A 26 1.40 3.31 -0.69
C LEU A 26 0.60 2.93 0.55
N ASP A 27 -0.43 3.71 0.85
CA ASP A 27 -1.30 3.56 2.01
C ASP A 27 -2.73 3.35 1.49
N VAL A 28 -3.30 2.16 1.71
CA VAL A 28 -4.63 1.78 1.22
C VAL A 28 -5.46 1.21 2.37
N ASP A 29 -6.60 1.85 2.62
CA ASP A 29 -7.59 1.47 3.63
C ASP A 29 -8.78 0.70 3.02
N SER A 30 -9.48 -0.09 3.84
CA SER A 30 -10.75 -0.75 3.50
C SER A 30 -11.70 -0.83 4.69
N GLU A 31 -13.01 -0.68 4.45
CA GLU A 31 -14.07 -0.87 5.46
C GLU A 31 -14.36 -2.36 5.76
N HIS A 32 -13.76 -3.27 5.00
CA HIS A 32 -13.88 -4.71 5.19
C HIS A 32 -12.75 -5.25 6.07
N LEU A 33 -13.03 -6.27 6.89
CA LEU A 33 -12.00 -6.96 7.67
C LEU A 33 -11.20 -7.90 6.77
N ALA A 34 -9.90 -7.99 7.01
CA ALA A 34 -8.98 -8.86 6.28
C ALA A 34 -9.14 -8.73 4.76
N TYR A 35 -9.31 -7.50 4.29
CA TYR A 35 -9.58 -7.23 2.87
C TYR A 35 -8.35 -7.46 1.99
N PHE A 36 -7.16 -7.29 2.56
CA PHE A 36 -5.89 -7.46 1.88
C PHE A 36 -5.21 -8.75 2.32
N ASP A 37 -4.62 -9.45 1.35
CA ASP A 37 -3.80 -10.64 1.56
C ASP A 37 -2.44 -10.56 0.85
N GLU A 38 -1.73 -11.70 0.80
CA GLU A 38 -0.42 -11.80 0.15
C GLU A 38 -0.48 -11.57 -1.37
N VAL A 39 -1.60 -11.90 -2.01
CA VAL A 39 -1.81 -11.68 -3.44
C VAL A 39 -1.95 -10.19 -3.73
N ASP A 40 -2.71 -9.47 -2.90
CA ASP A 40 -2.84 -8.02 -3.01
C ASP A 40 -1.48 -7.33 -2.83
N ALA A 41 -0.74 -7.69 -1.78
CA ALA A 41 0.59 -7.15 -1.52
C ALA A 41 1.51 -7.32 -2.74
N ARG A 42 1.59 -8.55 -3.28
CA ARG A 42 2.44 -8.89 -4.42
C ARG A 42 2.13 -8.07 -5.66
N TYR A 43 0.85 -7.85 -5.98
CA TYR A 43 0.49 -7.12 -7.20
C TYR A 43 0.56 -5.61 -7.00
N LEU A 44 0.27 -5.09 -5.82
CA LEU A 44 0.47 -3.69 -5.49
C LEU A 44 1.97 -3.31 -5.53
N GLU A 45 2.87 -4.18 -5.07
CA GLU A 45 4.32 -4.01 -5.24
C GLU A 45 4.71 -3.92 -6.71
N GLN A 46 4.19 -4.81 -7.58
CA GLN A 46 4.44 -4.74 -9.03
C GLN A 46 3.92 -3.43 -9.66
N VAL A 47 2.79 -2.90 -9.18
CA VAL A 47 2.30 -1.59 -9.63
C VAL A 47 3.28 -0.49 -9.25
N LEU A 48 3.84 -0.52 -8.02
CA LEU A 48 4.85 0.45 -7.60
C LEU A 48 6.12 0.36 -8.45
N GLU A 49 6.55 -0.84 -8.82
CA GLU A 49 7.69 -1.04 -9.74
C GLU A 49 7.47 -0.38 -11.10
N LEU A 50 6.24 -0.43 -11.64
CA LEU A 50 5.91 0.24 -12.92
C LEU A 50 5.98 1.77 -12.85
N LEU A 51 5.86 2.35 -11.66
CA LEU A 51 5.99 3.79 -11.44
C LEU A 51 7.45 4.25 -11.30
N ASN A 52 8.39 3.32 -11.12
CA ASN A 52 9.83 3.57 -10.97
C ASN A 52 10.60 3.48 -12.29
N GLY A 53 10.12 4.21 -13.30
CA GLY A 53 10.77 4.33 -14.61
C GLY A 53 12.17 4.93 -14.55
#